data_AF-A0A975SIV5-F1
#
_entry.id   AF-A0A975SIV5-F1
#
_cell.length_a   1.000
_cell.length_b   1.000
_cell.length_c   1.000
_cell.angle_alpha   90.00
_cell.angle_beta   90.00
_cell.angle_gamma   90.00
#
_symmetry.space_group_name_H-M   'P 1'
#
loop_
_entity.id
_entity.type
_entity.pdbx_description
1 polymer ?
#
loop_
_entity_poly.entity_id
_entity_poly.type
_entity_poly.pdbx_seq_one_letter_code
_entity_poly.pdbx_strand_id
1 'polypeptide(L)' 'MTSNTPKESEQIWIGDVHVANIREENGHGERPFLVESVNGKLLKQLPDRHAAELWISVHSDDITERELG' A
#
# COMPACT_ATOMS: atom_id res chain seq x y z
N MET A 1 -9.74 -25.70 7.98
CA MET A 1 -10.32 -24.38 7.69
C MET A 1 -9.18 -23.39 7.79
N THR A 2 -8.54 -23.06 6.67
CA THR A 2 -7.44 -22.09 6.62
C THR A 2 -8.06 -20.71 6.80
N SER A 3 -7.82 -20.11 7.98
CA SER A 3 -8.18 -18.73 8.26
C SER A 3 -7.46 -17.84 7.25
N ASN A 4 -8.16 -17.47 6.18
CA ASN A 4 -7.72 -16.47 5.22
C ASN A 4 -7.97 -15.09 5.84
N THR A 5 -7.35 -14.83 7.00
CA THR A 5 -7.36 -13.51 7.61
C THR A 5 -6.61 -12.60 6.63
N PRO A 6 -7.24 -11.53 6.10
CA PRO A 6 -6.47 -10.54 5.35
C PRO A 6 -5.38 -10.06 6.28
N LYS A 7 -4.11 -10.36 5.94
CA LYS A 7 -2.97 -9.83 6.68
C LYS A 7 -3.11 -8.32 6.69
N GLU A 8 -3.08 -7.74 7.89
CA GLU A 8 -3.31 -6.32 8.16
C GLU A 8 -2.50 -5.46 7.20
N SER A 9 -3.17 -4.82 6.25
CA SER A 9 -2.57 -3.76 5.45
C SER A 9 -2.47 -2.52 6.34
N GLU A 10 -1.29 -1.89 6.38
CA GLU A 10 -1.08 -0.64 7.10
C GLU A 10 -1.62 0.53 6.28
N GLN A 11 -2.51 1.32 6.85
CA GLN A 11 -3.10 2.47 6.17
C GLN A 11 -2.15 3.67 6.25
N ILE A 12 -1.89 4.29 5.10
CA ILE A 12 -1.04 5.49 4.99
C ILE A 12 -1.93 6.71 4.81
N TRP A 13 -1.81 7.63 5.76
CA TRP A 13 -2.57 8.87 5.84
C TRP A 13 -1.65 10.07 5.62
N ILE A 14 -2.07 11.03 4.80
CA ILE A 14 -1.38 12.31 4.60
C ILE A 14 -2.36 13.42 4.97
N GLY A 15 -2.05 14.14 6.04
CA GLY A 15 -3.05 15.00 6.69
C GLY A 15 -4.25 14.17 7.14
N ASP A 16 -5.45 14.56 6.71
CA ASP A 16 -6.71 13.87 7.00
C ASP A 16 -7.17 12.93 5.88
N VAL A 17 -6.33 12.70 4.86
CA VAL A 17 -6.68 11.91 3.67
C VAL A 17 -6.03 10.53 3.75
N HIS A 18 -6.83 9.48 3.60
CA HIS A 18 -6.34 8.11 3.41
C HIS A 18 -5.86 7.95 1.97
N VAL A 19 -4.56 7.83 1.76
CA VAL A 19 -3.98 7.85 0.42
C VAL A 19 -3.79 6.42 -0.12
N ALA A 20 -3.22 5.53 0.69
CA ALA A 20 -2.88 4.18 0.24
C ALA A 20 -2.79 3.21 1.43
N ASN A 21 -2.59 1.94 1.12
CA ASN A 21 -2.29 0.87 2.06
C ASN A 21 -0.95 0.24 1.69
N ILE A 22 -0.16 -0.16 2.69
CA ILE A 22 1.06 -0.95 2.49
C ILE A 22 0.84 -2.34 3.07
N ARG A 23 1.19 -3.38 2.32
CA ARG A 23 1.12 -4.78 2.76
C ARG A 23 2.37 -5.54 2.34
N GLU A 24 2.86 -6.42 3.20
CA GLU A 24 3.96 -7.33 2.85
C GLU A 24 3.42 -8.54 2.05
N GLU A 25 4.05 -8.89 0.93
CA GLU A 25 3.65 -10.05 0.13
C GLU A 25 3.96 -11.39 0.85
N ASN A 26 3.05 -12.36 0.74
CA ASN A 26 3.23 -13.69 1.35
C ASN A 26 4.11 -14.60 0.47
N GLY A 27 5.32 -14.93 0.92
CA GLY A 27 6.20 -15.92 0.26
C GLY A 27 7.41 -16.37 1.10
N HIS A 28 8.12 -17.42 0.68
CA HIS A 28 9.44 -17.77 1.23
C HIS A 28 10.52 -16.99 0.44
N GLY A 29 11.11 -15.93 1.02
CA GLY A 29 12.17 -15.13 0.38
C GLY A 29 12.24 -13.66 0.84
N GLU A 30 13.00 -12.82 0.13
CA GLU A 30 12.90 -11.36 0.21
C GLU A 30 11.52 -10.94 -0.28
N ARG A 31 10.70 -10.36 0.61
CA ARG A 31 9.30 -10.04 0.31
C ARG A 31 9.16 -8.59 -0.08
N PRO A 32 8.61 -8.30 -1.28
CA PRO A 32 8.30 -6.93 -1.63
C PRO A 32 7.13 -6.41 -0.79
N PHE A 33 7.15 -5.10 -0.56
CA PHE A 33 6.04 -4.33 -0.03
C PHE A 33 5.12 -3.90 -1.18
N LEU A 34 3.85 -4.22 -1.05
CA LEU A 34 2.79 -3.91 -1.97
C LEU A 34 2.12 -2.61 -1.51
N VAL A 35 2.12 -1.60 -2.37
CA VAL A 35 1.31 -0.39 -2.19
C VAL A 35 0.00 -0.60 -2.93
N GLU A 36 -1.09 -0.56 -2.18
CA GLU A 36 -2.47 -0.72 -2.67
C GLU A 36 -3.22 0.61 -2.49
N SER A 37 -4.16 0.93 -3.37
CA SER A 37 -5.04 2.07 -3.14
C SER A 37 -6.10 1.73 -2.09
N VAL A 38 -6.89 2.73 -1.71
CA VAL A 38 -7.98 2.58 -0.72
C VAL A 38 -9.04 1.57 -1.12
N ASN A 39 -9.19 1.27 -2.42
CA ASN A 39 -10.11 0.27 -2.94
C ASN A 39 -9.50 -1.14 -3.06
N GLY A 40 -8.23 -1.32 -2.67
CA GLY A 40 -7.53 -2.60 -2.73
C GLY A 40 -6.85 -2.91 -4.06
N LYS A 41 -6.79 -1.95 -5.00
CA LYS A 41 -6.05 -2.09 -6.25
C LYS A 41 -4.54 -1.97 -5.99
N LEU A 42 -3.76 -2.92 -6.51
CA LEU A 42 -2.30 -2.82 -6.46
C LEU A 42 -1.82 -1.65 -7.34
N LEU A 43 -1.11 -0.70 -6.72
CA LEU A 43 -0.49 0.44 -7.39
C LEU A 43 0.98 0.16 -7.71
N LYS A 44 1.73 -0.42 -6.76
CA LYS A 44 3.17 -0.64 -6.89
C LYS A 44 3.69 -1.76 -6.00
N GLN A 45 4.79 -2.39 -6.41
CA GLN A 45 5.60 -3.29 -5.58
C GLN A 45 7.00 -2.71 -5.38
N LEU A 46 7.50 -2.72 -4.15
CA LEU A 46 8.75 -2.09 -3.75
C LEU A 46 9.57 -3.02 -2.85
N PRO A 47 10.90 -2.94 -2.85
CA PRO A 47 11.75 -3.93 -2.17
C PRO A 47 11.67 -3.85 -0.64
N ASP A 48 11.33 -2.68 -0.11
CA ASP A 48 11.24 -2.44 1.33
C ASP A 48 10.17 -1.38 1.64
N ARG A 49 9.84 -1.27 2.92
CA ARG A 49 8.83 -0.35 3.44
C ARG A 49 9.19 1.12 3.21
N HIS A 50 10.44 1.49 3.38
CA HIS A 50 10.86 2.88 3.25
C HIS A 50 10.72 3.37 1.80
N ALA A 51 11.08 2.51 0.84
CA ALA A 51 10.83 2.75 -0.57
C ALA A 51 9.33 2.91 -0.87
N ALA A 52 8.47 2.11 -0.23
CA ALA A 52 7.00 2.23 -0.32
C ALA A 52 6.47 3.55 0.22
N GLU A 53 6.89 3.96 1.41
CA GLU A 53 6.51 5.24 2.02
C GLU A 53 6.96 6.43 1.16
N LEU A 54 8.21 6.42 0.67
CA LEU A 54 8.73 7.45 -0.23
C LEU A 54 7.93 7.53 -1.54
N TRP A 55 7.62 6.38 -2.14
CA TRP A 55 6.86 6.34 -3.38
C TRP A 55 5.47 6.94 -3.17
N ILE A 56 4.77 6.59 -2.08
CA ILE A 56 3.47 7.16 -1.73
C ILE A 56 3.57 8.67 -1.52
N SER A 57 4.59 9.14 -0.79
CA SER A 57 4.79 10.57 -0.55
C SER A 57 5.04 11.37 -1.83
N VAL A 58 5.65 10.76 -2.86
CA VAL A 58 5.90 11.42 -4.15
C VAL A 58 4.67 11.38 -5.07
N HIS A 59 3.81 10.37 -4.93
CA HIS A 59 2.65 10.16 -5.81
C HIS A 59 1.31 10.42 -5.12
N SER A 60 1.30 11.04 -3.94
CA SER A 60 0.09 11.23 -3.12
C SER A 60 -1.01 11.95 -3.87
N ASP A 61 -0.65 13.01 -4.59
CA ASP A 61 -1.60 13.86 -5.30
C ASP A 61 -2.28 13.09 -6.45
N ASP A 62 -1.50 12.29 -7.20
CA ASP A 62 -2.01 11.45 -8.30
C ASP A 62 -2.89 10.30 -7.77
N ILE A 63 -2.54 9.71 -6.63
CA ILE A 63 -3.33 8.66 -6.00
C ILE A 63 -4.67 9.22 -5.50
N THR A 64 -4.65 10.38 -4.84
CA THR A 64 -5.86 11.05 -4.34
C THR A 64 -6.76 11.50 -5.49
N GLU A 65 -6.22 12.12 -6.55
CA GLU A 65 -7.02 12.56 -7.70
C GLU A 65 -7.70 11.39 -8.42
N ARG A 66 -7.01 10.26 -8.59
CA ARG A 66 -7.53 9.12 -9.34
C ARG A 66 -8.48 8.21 -8.57
N GLU A 67 -8.31 8.13 -7.25
CA GLU A 67 -9.00 7.13 -6.44
C GLU A 67 -10.03 7.76 -5.47
N LEU A 68 -9.96 9.08 -5.22
CA LEU A 68 -10.89 9.83 -4.35
C LEU A 68 -11.62 11.00 -5.04
N GLY A 69 -11.19 11.42 -6.24
CA GLY A 69 -11.86 12.42 -7.08
C GLY A 69 -13.00 11.83 -7.90
#